data_AF-A0AAW5N9K7-F1
#
_entry.id   AF-A0AAW5N9K7-F1
#
_cell.length_a   1.000
_cell.length_b   1.000
_cell.length_c   1.000
_cell.angle_alpha   90.00
_cell.angle_beta   90.00
_cell.angle_gamma   90.00
#
_symmetry.space_group_name_H-M   'P 1'
#
loop_
_entity.id
_entity.type
_entity.pdbx_description
1 polymer ?
#
loop_
_entity_poly.entity_id
_entity_poly.type
_entity_poly.pdbx_seq_one_letter_code
_entity_poly.pdbx_strand_id
1 'polypeptide(L)'
;MKEIDNIRRYMDEAHMSQRELSQRSGIAHETISKILNGKYPLSHKLLVKIADGLNIPISELMEDAITPITVGVQGYIEYDNEIIKIKSFRQLQKLVQQIEYETSILPKEVKEIKTLNEKNRKLIKNSINKDDYEFNINDFELIQTHDATKVDCWAFKTASDTKDGIILDLGNQCSGYPFNLHGHMFYTSESAYLCGQFSHNTEEHKRIQNQLLYEKNGYTAKKKVKNTNKELIRADWDSFRAEWMLYVIWAKCQNTDFANKLKSLPPNAVIIENSTTIHEGTSSFWGCKNIELEEARKKVERYTALEYMKKVRNGEIKKNSLELDALIQSESDKIQYIGTYSDGRNYMGKILKRCQLALLNNTEPNINYDLLRSKRIFLLGELLTF
;
A
#
# COMPACT_ATOMS: atom_id res chain seq x y z
N MET A 1 16.45 25.07 -0.72
CA MET A 1 15.57 25.65 -1.76
C MET A 1 16.47 26.52 -2.61
N LYS A 2 16.74 26.11 -3.85
CA LYS A 2 17.79 26.72 -4.70
C LYS A 2 17.50 28.18 -5.07
N GLU A 3 16.23 28.60 -5.06
CA GLU A 3 15.81 29.99 -5.27
C GLU A 3 16.32 30.92 -4.16
N ILE A 4 16.38 30.42 -2.92
CA ILE A 4 16.95 31.19 -1.79
C ILE A 4 18.46 31.35 -1.98
N ASP A 5 19.13 30.32 -2.51
CA ASP A 5 20.57 30.38 -2.78
C ASP A 5 20.88 31.35 -3.93
N ASN A 6 20.04 31.41 -4.97
CA ASN A 6 20.11 32.42 -6.03
C ASN A 6 19.93 33.84 -5.49
N ILE A 7 18.94 34.07 -4.62
CA ILE A 7 18.73 35.39 -3.99
C ILE A 7 19.98 35.81 -3.21
N ARG A 8 20.58 34.91 -2.42
CA ARG A 8 21.83 35.20 -1.69
C ARG A 8 22.97 35.54 -2.63
N ARG A 9 23.15 34.76 -3.70
CA ARG A 9 24.19 35.02 -4.70
C ARG A 9 24.07 36.41 -5.32
N TYR A 10 22.89 36.80 -5.80
CA TYR A 10 22.69 38.14 -6.39
C TYR A 10 22.81 39.27 -5.37
N MET A 11 22.43 39.03 -4.10
CA MET A 11 22.69 39.99 -3.04
C MET A 11 24.19 40.19 -2.81
N ASP A 12 24.98 39.11 -2.82
CA ASP A 12 26.43 39.17 -2.64
C ASP A 12 27.12 39.87 -3.83
N GLU A 13 26.73 39.53 -5.06
CA GLU A 13 27.22 40.14 -6.31
C GLU A 13 26.91 41.65 -6.38
N ALA A 14 25.72 42.06 -5.90
CA ALA A 14 25.32 43.45 -5.84
C ALA A 14 25.82 44.20 -4.59
N HIS A 15 26.59 43.53 -3.71
CA HIS A 15 26.99 44.03 -2.40
C HIS A 15 25.82 44.59 -1.56
N MET A 16 24.65 43.96 -1.70
CA MET A 16 23.38 44.42 -1.15
C MET A 16 23.07 43.74 0.19
N SER A 17 22.79 44.55 1.22
CA SER A 17 22.35 44.03 2.52
C SER A 17 20.88 43.60 2.53
N GLN A 18 20.46 42.76 3.48
CA GLN A 18 19.04 42.41 3.68
C GLN A 18 18.16 43.65 3.96
N ARG A 19 18.72 44.67 4.64
CA ARG A 19 18.02 45.95 4.88
C ARG A 19 17.80 46.72 3.59
N GLU A 20 18.79 46.72 2.72
CA GLU A 20 18.68 47.40 1.43
C GLU A 20 17.69 46.68 0.50
N LEU A 21 17.75 45.34 0.43
CA LEU A 21 16.77 44.55 -0.30
C LEU A 21 15.34 44.78 0.24
N SER A 22 15.18 44.92 1.56
CA SER A 22 13.90 45.25 2.19
C SER A 22 13.34 46.58 1.71
N GLN A 23 14.17 47.62 1.67
CA GLN A 23 13.76 48.95 1.20
C GLN A 23 13.40 48.93 -0.28
N ARG A 24 14.20 48.25 -1.12
CA ARG A 24 13.99 48.22 -2.58
C ARG A 24 12.80 47.34 -3.00
N SER A 25 12.58 46.20 -2.34
CA SER A 25 11.47 45.28 -2.65
C SER A 25 10.14 45.66 -2.00
N GLY A 26 10.15 46.59 -1.04
CA GLY A 26 8.98 46.92 -0.22
C GLY A 26 8.48 45.73 0.62
N ILE A 27 9.37 44.81 0.98
CA ILE A 27 9.11 43.67 1.88
C ILE A 27 9.74 44.01 3.23
N ALA A 28 9.02 43.77 4.33
CA ALA A 28 9.57 43.99 5.67
C ALA A 28 10.85 43.18 5.90
N HIS A 29 11.85 43.79 6.54
CA HIS A 29 13.16 43.17 6.79
C HIS A 29 13.07 41.82 7.50
N GLU A 30 12.18 41.70 8.48
CA GLU A 30 11.93 40.43 9.18
C GLU A 30 11.44 39.33 8.24
N THR A 31 10.61 39.67 7.25
CA THR A 31 10.08 38.72 6.27
C THR A 31 11.19 38.22 5.35
N ILE A 32 12.06 39.12 4.86
CA ILE A 32 13.26 38.74 4.08
C ILE A 32 14.16 37.82 4.91
N SER A 33 14.42 38.18 6.16
CA SER A 33 15.27 37.36 7.04
C SER A 33 14.67 35.97 7.27
N LYS A 34 13.35 35.87 7.51
CA LYS A 34 12.69 34.57 7.68
C LYS A 34 12.69 33.74 6.40
N ILE A 35 12.50 34.36 5.22
CA ILE A 35 12.59 33.69 3.91
C ILE A 35 13.99 33.14 3.71
N LEU A 36 15.03 33.97 3.84
CA LEU A 36 16.42 33.57 3.60
C LEU A 36 16.88 32.49 4.58
N ASN A 37 16.31 32.41 5.78
CA ASN A 37 16.60 31.36 6.75
C ASN A 37 15.69 30.12 6.62
N GLY A 38 14.86 30.04 5.58
CA GLY A 38 13.94 28.90 5.35
C GLY A 38 12.80 28.79 6.37
N LYS A 39 12.59 29.81 7.20
CA LYS A 39 11.54 29.86 8.24
C LYS A 39 10.21 30.41 7.72
N TYR A 40 10.18 30.91 6.49
CA TYR A 40 8.97 31.40 5.83
C TYR A 40 8.95 30.96 4.36
N PRO A 41 7.84 30.41 3.85
CA PRO A 41 7.77 29.92 2.48
C PRO A 41 7.86 31.08 1.48
N LEU A 42 8.69 30.90 0.46
CA LEU A 42 8.87 31.86 -0.62
C LEU A 42 7.73 31.72 -1.64
N SER A 43 6.73 32.59 -1.56
CA SER A 43 5.66 32.64 -2.56
C SER A 43 6.09 33.34 -3.85
N HIS A 44 5.44 33.02 -4.98
CA HIS A 44 5.72 33.65 -6.27
C HIS A 44 5.60 35.19 -6.21
N LYS A 45 4.61 35.73 -5.49
CA LYS A 45 4.44 37.18 -5.30
C LYS A 45 5.62 37.83 -4.57
N LEU A 46 6.19 37.14 -3.60
CA LEU A 46 7.38 37.61 -2.88
C LEU A 46 8.64 37.50 -3.75
N LEU A 47 8.72 36.45 -4.57
CA LEU A 47 9.82 36.27 -5.52
C LEU A 47 9.87 37.39 -6.57
N VAL A 48 8.73 37.81 -7.13
CA VAL A 48 8.62 38.97 -8.03
C VAL A 48 9.18 40.22 -7.37
N LYS A 49 8.71 40.54 -6.15
CA LYS A 49 9.17 41.72 -5.41
C LYS A 49 10.66 41.69 -5.08
N ILE A 50 11.20 40.51 -4.79
CA ILE A 50 12.65 40.34 -4.54
C ILE A 50 13.44 40.56 -5.84
N ALA A 51 12.98 40.04 -6.98
CA ALA A 51 13.59 40.28 -8.28
C ALA A 51 13.60 41.78 -8.63
N ASP A 52 12.47 42.47 -8.43
CA ASP A 52 12.36 43.92 -8.60
C ASP A 52 13.35 44.67 -7.69
N GLY A 53 13.47 44.25 -6.42
CA GLY A 53 14.39 44.85 -5.46
C GLY A 53 15.87 44.64 -5.79
N LEU A 54 16.20 43.51 -6.44
CA LEU A 54 17.53 43.18 -6.95
C LEU A 54 17.81 43.78 -8.34
N ASN A 55 16.80 44.36 -8.99
CA ASN A 55 16.87 44.88 -10.36
C ASN A 55 17.33 43.82 -11.38
N ILE A 56 16.79 42.61 -11.25
CA ILE A 56 17.02 41.49 -12.18
C ILE A 56 15.69 40.92 -12.66
N PRO A 57 15.63 40.34 -13.87
CA PRO A 57 14.48 39.57 -14.29
C PRO A 57 14.18 38.43 -13.32
N ILE A 58 12.91 38.15 -13.02
CA ILE A 58 12.52 37.03 -12.14
C ILE A 58 13.05 35.67 -12.63
N SER A 59 13.27 35.52 -13.94
CA SER A 59 13.87 34.32 -14.54
C SER A 59 15.29 34.05 -14.04
N GLU A 60 16.05 35.07 -13.61
CA GLU A 60 17.38 34.90 -13.03
C GLU A 60 17.34 34.26 -11.63
N LEU A 61 16.22 34.43 -10.90
CA LEU A 61 16.01 33.82 -9.59
C LEU A 61 15.42 32.41 -9.68
N MET A 62 14.78 32.07 -10.81
CA MET A 62 14.12 30.79 -11.04
C MET A 62 15.03 29.87 -11.86
N GLU A 63 15.17 28.60 -11.46
CA GLU A 63 16.00 27.62 -12.19
C GLU A 63 15.49 27.38 -13.64
N ASP A 64 14.23 27.71 -13.91
CA ASP A 64 13.57 27.57 -15.21
C ASP A 64 13.54 28.88 -16.00
N ALA A 65 14.70 29.49 -16.29
CA ALA A 65 14.81 30.44 -17.40
C ALA A 65 14.73 29.73 -18.78
N ILE A 66 13.71 28.89 -18.96
CA ILE A 66 12.95 28.97 -20.19
C ILE A 66 12.00 30.12 -19.89
N THR A 67 12.23 31.27 -20.52
CA THR A 67 11.23 32.33 -20.59
C THR A 67 9.85 31.67 -20.61
N PRO A 68 8.91 32.03 -19.73
CA PRO A 68 7.54 31.80 -20.08
C PRO A 68 7.39 32.63 -21.34
N ILE A 69 7.52 31.96 -22.48
CA ILE A 69 6.81 32.29 -23.68
C ILE A 69 5.35 32.31 -23.19
N THR A 70 4.97 33.48 -22.67
CA THR A 70 3.60 34.00 -22.60
C THR A 70 3.19 34.44 -24.00
N VAL A 71 3.81 33.93 -25.07
CA VAL A 71 3.06 33.68 -26.28
C VAL A 71 2.05 32.63 -25.86
N GLY A 72 0.81 33.05 -25.66
CA GLY A 72 -0.28 32.15 -25.32
C GLY A 72 -0.33 31.05 -26.38
N VAL A 73 0.28 29.90 -26.08
CA VAL A 73 0.14 28.70 -26.90
C VAL A 73 -1.29 28.25 -26.69
N GLN A 74 -2.17 28.78 -27.53
CA GLN A 74 -3.52 28.30 -27.70
C GLN A 74 -3.53 27.50 -28.99
N GLY A 75 -3.70 26.20 -28.84
CA GLY A 75 -3.71 25.27 -29.96
C GLY A 75 -4.61 24.11 -29.67
N TYR A 76 -5.04 23.45 -30.73
CA TYR A 76 -5.74 22.18 -30.66
C TYR A 76 -4.83 21.13 -31.28
N ILE A 77 -4.65 20.03 -30.58
CA ILE A 77 -3.94 18.86 -31.09
C ILE A 77 -4.99 17.80 -31.30
N GLU A 78 -5.11 17.32 -32.53
CA GLU A 78 -5.86 16.11 -32.80
C GLU A 78 -4.93 14.92 -32.61
N TYR A 79 -5.27 14.05 -31.66
CA TYR A 79 -4.56 12.80 -31.42
C TYR A 79 -5.59 11.73 -31.12
N ASP A 80 -5.52 10.61 -31.86
CA ASP A 80 -6.41 9.46 -31.65
C ASP A 80 -7.91 9.83 -31.72
N ASN A 81 -8.26 10.68 -32.71
CA ASN A 81 -9.59 11.26 -32.93
C ASN A 81 -10.14 12.13 -31.78
N GLU A 82 -9.29 12.51 -30.81
CA GLU A 82 -9.63 13.47 -29.77
C GLU A 82 -8.96 14.81 -30.03
N ILE A 83 -9.74 15.89 -29.89
CA ILE A 83 -9.24 17.26 -30.00
C ILE A 83 -8.87 17.76 -28.60
N ILE A 84 -7.56 17.89 -28.34
CA ILE A 84 -7.01 18.31 -27.06
C ILE A 84 -6.63 19.79 -27.14
N LYS A 85 -7.27 20.62 -26.31
CA LYS A 85 -6.94 22.05 -26.19
C LYS A 85 -5.71 22.25 -25.32
N ILE A 86 -4.65 22.82 -25.89
CA ILE A 86 -3.44 23.25 -25.20
C ILE A 86 -3.53 24.74 -24.89
N LYS A 87 -3.16 25.12 -23.67
CA LYS A 87 -3.12 26.51 -23.18
C LYS A 87 -1.71 26.99 -22.83
N SER A 88 -0.71 26.12 -22.92
CA SER A 88 0.68 26.48 -22.67
C SER A 88 1.64 25.49 -23.33
N PHE A 89 2.86 25.97 -23.63
CA PHE A 89 3.94 25.12 -24.14
C PHE A 89 4.22 23.93 -23.20
N ARG A 90 4.17 24.14 -21.88
CA ARG A 90 4.33 23.07 -20.87
C ARG A 90 3.27 21.98 -20.99
N GLN A 91 2.02 22.33 -21.32
CA GLN A 91 0.97 21.33 -21.55
C GLN A 91 1.24 20.51 -22.81
N LEU A 92 1.67 21.15 -23.91
CA LEU A 92 2.09 20.46 -25.13
C LEU A 92 3.25 19.50 -24.85
N GLN A 93 4.31 19.95 -24.17
CA GLN A 93 5.47 19.12 -23.84
C GLN A 93 5.07 17.88 -23.03
N LYS A 94 4.24 18.05 -21.99
CA LYS A 94 3.74 16.93 -21.18
C LYS A 94 2.92 15.94 -22.00
N LEU A 95 2.07 16.43 -22.90
CA LEU A 95 1.26 15.59 -23.77
C LEU A 95 2.15 14.76 -24.71
N VAL A 96 3.12 15.39 -25.37
CA VAL A 96 4.04 14.69 -26.28
C VAL A 96 4.85 13.62 -25.54
N GLN A 97 5.42 13.96 -24.38
CA GLN A 97 6.15 13.00 -23.54
C GLN A 97 5.28 11.82 -23.11
N GLN A 98 4.03 12.09 -22.73
CA GLN A 98 3.09 11.05 -22.36
C GLN A 98 2.74 10.14 -23.54
N ILE A 99 2.46 10.70 -24.72
CA ILE A 99 2.16 9.94 -25.94
C ILE A 99 3.36 9.08 -26.34
N GLU A 100 4.58 9.64 -26.35
CA GLU A 100 5.80 8.91 -26.67
C GLU A 100 6.02 7.73 -25.70
N TYR A 101 5.86 7.98 -24.39
CA TYR A 101 5.96 6.94 -23.39
C TYR A 101 4.92 5.83 -23.63
N GLU A 102 3.65 6.17 -23.79
CA GLU A 102 2.55 5.22 -23.91
C GLU A 102 2.59 4.40 -25.21
N THR A 103 3.06 4.99 -26.31
CA THR A 103 3.10 4.33 -27.63
C THR A 103 4.37 3.55 -27.88
N SER A 104 5.51 3.97 -27.32
CA SER A 104 6.83 3.44 -27.70
C SER A 104 7.60 2.79 -26.56
N ILE A 105 7.47 3.31 -25.33
CA ILE A 105 8.27 2.87 -24.18
C ILE A 105 7.49 1.83 -23.37
N LEU A 106 6.29 2.17 -22.92
CA LEU A 106 5.44 1.34 -22.07
C LEU A 106 5.18 -0.07 -22.67
N PRO A 107 4.90 -0.25 -23.98
CA PRO A 107 4.71 -1.58 -24.55
C PRO A 107 5.97 -2.46 -24.45
N LYS A 108 7.16 -1.87 -24.59
CA LYS A 108 8.45 -2.58 -24.45
C LYS A 108 8.68 -2.98 -23.00
N GLU A 109 8.50 -2.04 -22.07
CA GLU A 109 8.64 -2.32 -20.64
C GLU A 109 7.67 -3.41 -20.16
N VAL A 110 6.41 -3.38 -20.60
CA VAL A 110 5.42 -4.42 -20.26
C VAL A 110 5.80 -5.78 -20.83
N LYS A 111 6.35 -5.83 -22.05
CA LYS A 111 6.87 -7.06 -22.65
C LYS A 111 8.05 -7.63 -21.85
N GLU A 112 8.97 -6.77 -21.41
CA GLU A 112 10.10 -7.15 -20.57
C GLU A 112 9.65 -7.65 -19.20
N ILE A 113 8.73 -6.95 -18.54
CA ILE A 113 8.10 -7.35 -17.28
C ILE A 113 7.49 -8.75 -17.39
N LYS A 114 6.66 -8.99 -18.41
CA LYS A 114 6.02 -10.29 -18.64
C LYS A 114 7.04 -11.40 -18.90
N THR A 115 8.09 -11.10 -19.67
CA THR A 115 9.16 -12.05 -19.99
C THR A 115 9.97 -12.41 -18.74
N LEU A 116 10.36 -11.42 -17.95
CA LEU A 116 11.09 -11.61 -16.70
C LEU A 116 10.26 -12.41 -15.68
N ASN A 117 8.99 -12.04 -15.52
CA ASN A 117 8.06 -12.74 -14.63
C ASN A 117 7.92 -14.23 -15.01
N GLU A 118 7.74 -14.54 -16.30
CA GLU A 118 7.62 -15.94 -16.74
C GLU A 118 8.94 -16.72 -16.60
N LYS A 119 10.09 -16.06 -16.85
CA LYS A 119 11.41 -16.66 -16.58
C LYS A 119 11.55 -17.03 -15.11
N ASN A 120 11.25 -16.10 -14.20
CA ASN A 120 11.35 -16.33 -12.76
C ASN A 120 10.36 -17.39 -12.28
N ARG A 121 9.11 -17.37 -12.79
CA ARG A 121 8.11 -18.40 -12.53
C ARG A 121 8.63 -19.80 -12.85
N LYS A 122 9.23 -20.00 -14.03
CA LYS A 122 9.78 -21.29 -14.44
C LYS A 122 10.93 -21.74 -13.54
N LEU A 123 11.85 -20.83 -13.22
CA LEU A 123 12.98 -21.13 -12.32
C LEU A 123 12.48 -21.59 -10.95
N ILE A 124 11.54 -20.86 -10.36
CA ILE A 124 10.96 -21.20 -9.07
C ILE A 124 10.23 -22.54 -9.14
N LYS A 125 9.27 -22.71 -10.06
CA LYS A 125 8.49 -23.95 -10.16
C LYS A 125 9.36 -25.19 -10.43
N ASN A 126 10.50 -25.04 -11.12
CA ASN A 126 11.45 -26.13 -11.33
C ASN A 126 12.36 -26.40 -10.12
N SER A 127 12.63 -25.39 -9.30
CA SER A 127 13.45 -25.49 -8.09
C SER A 127 12.70 -26.00 -6.86
N ILE A 128 11.36 -25.95 -6.88
CA ILE A 128 10.53 -26.44 -5.78
C ILE A 128 10.61 -27.97 -5.74
N ASN A 129 11.45 -28.48 -4.86
CA ASN A 129 11.30 -29.82 -4.34
C ASN A 129 10.22 -29.78 -3.25
N LYS A 130 9.28 -30.73 -3.26
CA LYS A 130 8.15 -30.73 -2.30
C LYS A 130 8.60 -30.90 -0.85
N ASP A 131 9.82 -31.39 -0.64
CA ASP A 131 10.36 -31.78 0.66
C ASP A 131 11.33 -30.74 1.28
N ASP A 132 11.67 -29.64 0.57
CA ASP A 132 12.81 -28.78 0.93
C ASP A 132 12.47 -27.47 1.70
N TYR A 133 11.23 -27.27 2.19
CA TYR A 133 10.92 -26.08 2.99
C TYR A 133 10.76 -26.35 4.48
N GLU A 134 11.81 -26.02 5.21
CA GLU A 134 11.79 -25.96 6.66
C GLU A 134 11.33 -24.56 7.10
N PHE A 135 10.02 -24.40 7.30
CA PHE A 135 9.53 -23.24 8.05
C PHE A 135 10.01 -23.36 9.48
N ASN A 136 11.01 -22.57 9.86
CA ASN A 136 11.42 -22.51 11.26
C ASN A 136 10.28 -21.87 12.06
N ILE A 137 9.56 -22.71 12.81
CA ILE A 137 8.44 -22.28 13.64
C ILE A 137 8.88 -21.23 14.69
N ASN A 138 10.17 -21.16 15.04
CA ASN A 138 10.72 -20.22 15.99
C ASN A 138 11.03 -18.82 15.39
N ASP A 139 10.95 -18.64 14.07
CA ASP A 139 11.31 -17.38 13.37
C ASP A 139 10.17 -16.35 13.30
N PHE A 140 9.20 -16.44 14.21
CA PHE A 140 7.99 -15.61 14.18
C PHE A 140 8.29 -14.11 14.29
N GLU A 141 9.30 -13.75 15.07
CA GLU A 141 9.70 -12.36 15.33
C GLU A 141 10.71 -11.78 14.32
N LEU A 142 11.36 -12.61 13.49
CA LEU A 142 12.40 -12.14 12.57
C LEU A 142 11.81 -11.35 11.39
N ILE A 143 12.40 -10.20 11.07
CA ILE A 143 12.10 -9.50 9.82
C ILE A 143 12.60 -10.40 8.68
N GLN A 144 11.69 -10.81 7.80
CA GLN A 144 12.04 -11.65 6.66
C GLN A 144 11.97 -10.82 5.39
N THR A 145 13.06 -10.86 4.64
CA THR A 145 13.12 -10.35 3.27
C THR A 145 12.93 -11.55 2.34
N HIS A 146 11.92 -11.48 1.48
CA HIS A 146 11.59 -12.57 0.55
C HIS A 146 11.72 -12.07 -0.89
N ASP A 147 12.77 -12.53 -1.57
CA ASP A 147 13.00 -12.25 -2.99
C ASP A 147 12.01 -13.08 -3.83
N ALA A 148 11.01 -12.42 -4.42
CA ALA A 148 9.96 -13.07 -5.20
C ALA A 148 10.47 -13.62 -6.54
N THR A 149 11.74 -13.37 -6.88
CA THR A 149 12.42 -14.00 -8.03
C THR A 149 13.08 -15.34 -7.67
N LYS A 150 13.16 -15.67 -6.37
CA LYS A 150 13.84 -16.87 -5.85
C LYS A 150 12.93 -17.81 -5.06
N VAL A 151 11.92 -17.29 -4.39
CA VAL A 151 10.99 -18.10 -3.58
C VAL A 151 9.54 -17.92 -4.03
N ASP A 152 8.71 -18.94 -3.80
CA ASP A 152 7.30 -18.90 -4.18
C ASP A 152 6.48 -18.06 -3.19
N CYS A 153 6.42 -16.74 -3.43
CA CYS A 153 5.67 -15.79 -2.62
C CYS A 153 4.17 -15.82 -2.98
N TRP A 154 3.33 -16.25 -2.05
CA TRP A 154 1.87 -16.23 -2.15
C TRP A 154 1.33 -15.02 -1.40
N ALA A 155 1.39 -13.88 -2.07
CA ALA A 155 1.03 -12.60 -1.49
C ALA A 155 -0.43 -12.24 -1.73
N PHE A 156 -1.12 -11.76 -0.70
CA PHE A 156 -2.50 -11.28 -0.76
C PHE A 156 -2.63 -9.87 -0.20
N LYS A 157 -3.49 -9.07 -0.81
CA LYS A 157 -3.81 -7.68 -0.49
C LYS A 157 -5.31 -7.49 -0.43
N THR A 158 -6.05 -8.11 -1.36
CA THR A 158 -7.50 -8.03 -1.44
C THR A 158 -8.14 -9.42 -1.46
N ALA A 159 -9.44 -9.50 -1.17
CA ALA A 159 -10.17 -10.77 -1.16
C ALA A 159 -10.34 -11.40 -2.57
N SER A 160 -10.11 -10.62 -3.63
CA SER A 160 -10.22 -11.08 -5.02
C SER A 160 -8.89 -11.47 -5.63
N ASP A 161 -7.77 -11.29 -4.92
CA ASP A 161 -6.45 -11.63 -5.45
C ASP A 161 -6.39 -13.12 -5.80
N THR A 162 -5.81 -13.44 -6.95
CA THR A 162 -5.66 -14.83 -7.38
C THR A 162 -4.21 -15.17 -7.71
N LYS A 163 -3.83 -16.43 -7.46
CA LYS A 163 -2.56 -16.98 -7.91
C LYS A 163 -2.72 -18.45 -8.28
N ASP A 164 -2.24 -18.82 -9.47
CA ASP A 164 -2.31 -20.19 -10.00
C ASP A 164 -3.74 -20.81 -9.90
N GLY A 165 -4.78 -19.99 -10.11
CA GLY A 165 -6.18 -20.41 -10.05
C GLY A 165 -6.80 -20.49 -8.65
N ILE A 166 -6.03 -20.16 -7.60
CA ILE A 166 -6.50 -20.13 -6.21
C ILE A 166 -6.78 -18.67 -5.80
N ILE A 167 -7.98 -18.42 -5.28
CA ILE A 167 -8.35 -17.14 -4.65
C ILE A 167 -7.68 -17.03 -3.28
N LEU A 168 -7.07 -15.88 -3.00
CA LEU A 168 -6.29 -15.60 -1.79
C LEU A 168 -7.06 -14.71 -0.81
N ASP A 169 -8.28 -15.08 -0.49
CA ASP A 169 -9.16 -14.44 0.51
C ASP A 169 -8.74 -14.75 1.96
N LEU A 170 -7.45 -14.61 2.23
CA LEU A 170 -6.78 -15.00 3.48
C LEU A 170 -6.74 -13.88 4.52
N GLY A 171 -7.05 -12.64 4.12
CA GLY A 171 -7.01 -11.47 4.99
C GLY A 171 -7.97 -11.60 6.19
N ASN A 172 -7.58 -11.02 7.33
CA ASN A 172 -8.40 -10.96 8.53
C ASN A 172 -9.73 -10.20 8.33
N GLN A 173 -9.77 -9.26 7.37
CA GLN A 173 -10.97 -8.51 7.02
C GLN A 173 -11.89 -9.24 6.02
N CYS A 174 -11.43 -10.35 5.42
CA CYS A 174 -12.23 -11.15 4.50
C CYS A 174 -13.39 -11.82 5.26
N SER A 175 -14.59 -11.68 4.70
CA SER A 175 -15.78 -12.44 5.11
C SER A 175 -15.85 -13.78 4.36
N GLY A 176 -16.86 -14.58 4.65
CA GLY A 176 -17.13 -15.84 3.93
C GLY A 176 -16.79 -17.11 4.72
N TYR A 177 -16.01 -16.99 5.79
CA TYR A 177 -15.64 -18.11 6.65
C TYR A 177 -16.06 -17.85 8.10
N PRO A 178 -17.38 -17.93 8.41
CA PRO A 178 -17.83 -17.75 9.78
C PRO A 178 -17.28 -18.88 10.67
N PHE A 179 -16.95 -18.54 11.91
CA PHE A 179 -16.37 -19.47 12.87
C PHE A 179 -16.85 -19.18 14.29
N ASN A 180 -16.85 -20.23 15.12
CA ASN A 180 -17.19 -20.12 16.53
C ASN A 180 -15.92 -19.82 17.34
N LEU A 181 -16.02 -18.88 18.28
CA LEU A 181 -15.00 -18.59 19.28
C LEU A 181 -15.68 -18.50 20.65
N HIS A 182 -15.46 -19.50 21.51
CA HIS A 182 -16.09 -19.61 22.83
C HIS A 182 -17.62 -19.44 22.83
N GLY A 183 -18.33 -20.16 21.95
CA GLY A 183 -19.79 -20.10 21.88
C GLY A 183 -20.34 -18.93 21.07
N HIS A 184 -19.48 -18.01 20.60
CA HIS A 184 -19.90 -16.84 19.84
C HIS A 184 -19.49 -16.94 18.37
N MET A 185 -20.44 -16.66 17.48
CA MET A 185 -20.22 -16.74 16.03
C MET A 185 -19.67 -15.42 15.48
N PHE A 186 -18.47 -15.46 14.89
CA PHE A 186 -17.85 -14.34 14.20
C PHE A 186 -17.86 -14.55 12.69
N TYR A 187 -18.10 -13.47 11.93
CA TYR A 187 -18.13 -13.48 10.46
C TYR A 187 -16.83 -13.01 9.81
N THR A 188 -15.96 -12.35 10.58
CA THR A 188 -14.61 -11.95 10.16
C THR A 188 -13.64 -12.13 11.32
N SER A 189 -12.39 -12.47 11.02
CA SER A 189 -11.33 -12.52 12.04
C SER A 189 -11.04 -11.14 12.61
N GLU A 190 -11.22 -10.08 11.82
CA GLU A 190 -11.06 -8.70 12.30
C GLU A 190 -11.99 -8.40 13.47
N SER A 191 -13.28 -8.75 13.41
CA SER A 191 -14.20 -8.52 14.54
C SER A 191 -13.75 -9.25 15.81
N ALA A 192 -13.35 -10.53 15.70
CA ALA A 192 -12.85 -11.32 16.83
C ALA A 192 -11.50 -10.78 17.37
N TYR A 193 -10.60 -10.38 16.48
CA TYR A 193 -9.33 -9.76 16.84
C TYR A 193 -9.55 -8.44 17.59
N LEU A 194 -10.46 -7.58 17.11
CA LEU A 194 -10.83 -6.33 17.76
C LEU A 194 -11.46 -6.55 19.13
N CYS A 195 -12.21 -7.63 19.36
CA CYS A 195 -12.69 -7.97 20.69
C CYS A 195 -11.55 -8.15 21.70
N GLY A 196 -10.38 -8.63 21.26
CA GLY A 196 -9.17 -8.70 22.09
C GLY A 196 -8.64 -7.33 22.52
N GLN A 197 -8.83 -6.27 21.73
CA GLN A 197 -8.46 -4.90 22.11
C GLN A 197 -9.33 -4.37 23.24
N PHE A 198 -10.60 -4.79 23.25
CA PHE A 198 -11.62 -4.37 24.19
C PHE A 198 -11.98 -5.52 25.14
N SER A 199 -11.00 -6.08 25.84
CA SER A 199 -11.16 -7.33 26.62
C SER A 199 -10.87 -7.23 28.13
N HIS A 200 -10.99 -6.04 28.73
CA HIS A 200 -11.14 -5.90 30.18
C HIS A 200 -12.57 -6.23 30.60
N ASN A 201 -12.75 -6.59 31.88
CA ASN A 201 -14.06 -6.85 32.46
C ASN A 201 -14.78 -5.54 32.83
N THR A 202 -15.15 -4.75 31.83
CA THR A 202 -15.95 -3.53 32.02
C THR A 202 -17.17 -3.53 31.11
N GLU A 203 -18.20 -2.79 31.50
CA GLU A 203 -19.43 -2.66 30.73
C GLU A 203 -19.18 -2.00 29.35
N GLU A 204 -18.26 -1.05 29.26
CA GLU A 204 -17.89 -0.42 27.99
C GLU A 204 -17.25 -1.41 27.03
N HIS A 205 -16.30 -2.21 27.53
CA HIS A 205 -15.63 -3.24 26.74
C HIS A 205 -16.64 -4.28 26.24
N LYS A 206 -17.51 -4.77 27.14
CA LYS A 206 -18.59 -5.69 26.79
C LYS A 206 -19.54 -5.09 25.75
N ARG A 207 -19.93 -3.82 25.89
CA ARG A 207 -20.77 -3.10 24.91
C ARG A 207 -20.10 -3.02 23.55
N ILE A 208 -18.82 -2.68 23.50
CA ILE A 208 -18.05 -2.60 22.25
C ILE A 208 -17.92 -3.98 21.59
N GLN A 209 -17.62 -5.01 22.37
CA GLN A 209 -17.54 -6.39 21.86
C GLN A 209 -18.87 -6.87 21.29
N ASN A 210 -20.00 -6.51 21.90
CA ASN A 210 -21.32 -6.80 21.33
C ASN A 210 -21.49 -6.10 19.96
N GLN A 211 -21.09 -4.83 19.82
CA GLN A 211 -21.13 -4.15 18.51
C GLN A 211 -20.26 -4.85 17.47
N LEU A 212 -19.07 -5.32 17.85
CA LEU A 212 -18.17 -6.06 16.97
C LEU A 212 -18.74 -7.42 16.55
N LEU A 213 -19.42 -8.12 17.46
CA LEU A 213 -20.05 -9.41 17.19
C LEU A 213 -21.15 -9.30 16.11
N TYR A 214 -21.97 -8.25 16.16
CA TYR A 214 -23.03 -8.03 15.19
C TYR A 214 -22.55 -7.45 13.85
N GLU A 215 -21.35 -6.87 13.81
CA GLU A 215 -20.76 -6.30 12.60
C GLU A 215 -20.14 -7.39 11.72
N LYS A 216 -20.76 -7.64 10.56
CA LYS A 216 -20.34 -8.70 9.62
C LYS A 216 -19.25 -8.26 8.66
N ASN A 217 -18.92 -6.98 8.62
CA ASN A 217 -17.90 -6.42 7.73
C ASN A 217 -16.69 -5.91 8.53
N GLY A 218 -15.52 -6.52 8.32
CA GLY A 218 -14.29 -6.18 9.05
C GLY A 218 -13.82 -4.73 8.84
N TYR A 219 -14.04 -4.16 7.65
CA TYR A 219 -13.75 -2.75 7.39
C TYR A 219 -14.65 -1.84 8.22
N THR A 220 -15.95 -2.13 8.30
CA THR A 220 -16.89 -1.38 9.14
C THR A 220 -16.57 -1.53 10.63
N ALA A 221 -16.24 -2.74 11.09
CA ALA A 221 -15.82 -3.00 12.47
C ALA A 221 -14.63 -2.12 12.87
N LYS A 222 -13.60 -2.06 12.01
CA LYS A 222 -12.43 -1.19 12.22
C LYS A 222 -12.79 0.29 12.16
N LYS A 223 -13.50 0.73 11.12
CA LYS A 223 -13.71 2.15 10.85
C LYS A 223 -14.74 2.80 11.78
N LYS A 224 -15.83 2.09 12.11
CA LYS A 224 -16.94 2.64 12.90
C LYS A 224 -16.89 2.26 14.37
N VAL A 225 -16.49 1.02 14.69
CA VAL A 225 -16.48 0.56 16.07
C VAL A 225 -15.14 0.88 16.73
N LYS A 226 -14.02 0.31 16.22
CA LYS A 226 -12.70 0.52 16.83
C LYS A 226 -12.32 2.00 16.88
N ASN A 227 -12.35 2.72 15.76
CA ASN A 227 -11.86 4.10 15.71
C ASN A 227 -12.62 5.05 16.65
N THR A 228 -13.93 4.83 16.83
CA THR A 228 -14.77 5.61 17.75
C THR A 228 -14.42 5.35 19.21
N ASN A 229 -13.88 4.18 19.54
CA ASN A 229 -13.56 3.76 20.90
C ASN A 229 -12.06 3.61 21.13
N LYS A 230 -11.20 4.21 20.29
CA LYS A 230 -9.74 3.99 20.30
C LYS A 230 -9.07 4.24 21.66
N GLU A 231 -9.60 5.18 22.44
CA GLU A 231 -9.07 5.55 23.76
C GLU A 231 -9.37 4.49 24.84
N LEU A 232 -10.24 3.52 24.53
CA LEU A 232 -10.61 2.40 25.41
C LEU A 232 -9.84 1.11 25.04
N ILE A 233 -8.91 1.16 24.08
CA ILE A 233 -8.05 0.02 23.79
C ILE A 233 -7.16 -0.23 25.02
N ARG A 234 -7.11 -1.48 25.46
CA ARG A 234 -6.29 -1.87 26.61
C ARG A 234 -4.81 -1.52 26.40
N ALA A 235 -4.19 -0.96 27.44
CA ALA A 235 -2.82 -0.41 27.36
C ALA A 235 -1.75 -1.48 27.08
N ASP A 236 -2.00 -2.73 27.49
CA ASP A 236 -1.10 -3.89 27.30
C ASP A 236 -1.30 -4.61 25.95
N TRP A 237 -2.15 -4.09 25.05
CA TRP A 237 -2.53 -4.76 23.81
C TRP A 237 -1.36 -5.25 22.97
N ASP A 238 -0.36 -4.39 22.78
CA ASP A 238 0.78 -4.70 21.92
C ASP A 238 1.64 -5.86 22.44
N SER A 239 1.55 -6.17 23.73
CA SER A 239 2.30 -7.27 24.35
C SER A 239 1.78 -8.67 24.01
N PHE A 240 0.57 -8.80 23.44
CA PHE A 240 -0.01 -10.12 23.12
C PHE A 240 -0.83 -10.16 21.82
N ARG A 241 -0.94 -9.05 21.08
CA ARG A 241 -1.78 -8.95 19.86
C ARG A 241 -1.49 -10.02 18.80
N ALA A 242 -0.22 -10.43 18.64
CA ALA A 242 0.16 -11.45 17.66
C ALA A 242 -0.33 -12.83 18.08
N GLU A 243 -0.15 -13.17 19.37
CA GLU A 243 -0.61 -14.42 19.96
C GLU A 243 -2.13 -14.53 19.95
N TRP A 244 -2.82 -13.43 20.24
CA TRP A 244 -4.28 -13.36 20.15
C TRP A 244 -4.76 -13.57 18.71
N MET A 245 -4.10 -12.95 17.72
CA MET A 245 -4.45 -13.18 16.32
C MET A 245 -4.20 -14.63 15.90
N LEU A 246 -3.12 -15.27 16.35
CA LEU A 246 -2.86 -16.69 16.10
C LEU A 246 -4.00 -17.56 16.63
N TYR A 247 -4.43 -17.32 17.87
CA TYR A 247 -5.57 -18.01 18.48
C TYR A 247 -6.88 -17.80 17.68
N VAL A 248 -7.19 -16.56 17.29
CA VAL A 248 -8.38 -16.24 16.49
C VAL A 248 -8.35 -16.94 15.12
N ILE A 249 -7.21 -16.97 14.44
CA ILE A 249 -7.10 -17.62 13.13
C ILE A 249 -7.15 -19.14 13.28
N TRP A 250 -6.61 -19.70 14.35
CA TRP A 250 -6.76 -21.12 14.65
C TRP A 250 -8.21 -21.52 14.90
N ALA A 251 -8.99 -20.69 15.61
CA ALA A 251 -10.42 -20.87 15.73
C ALA A 251 -11.14 -20.76 14.37
N LYS A 252 -10.71 -19.84 13.48
CA LYS A 252 -11.21 -19.77 12.11
C LYS A 252 -10.88 -21.04 11.29
N CYS A 253 -9.75 -21.69 11.54
CA CYS A 253 -9.42 -22.97 10.91
C CYS A 253 -10.37 -24.12 11.29
N GLN A 254 -11.28 -23.94 12.26
CA GLN A 254 -12.37 -24.89 12.48
C GLN A 254 -13.46 -24.82 11.39
N ASN A 255 -13.49 -23.74 10.61
CA ASN A 255 -14.27 -23.68 9.38
C ASN A 255 -13.60 -24.54 8.29
N THR A 256 -14.28 -25.58 7.83
CA THR A 256 -13.73 -26.58 6.90
C THR A 256 -13.28 -25.97 5.57
N ASP A 257 -14.01 -24.99 5.05
CA ASP A 257 -13.70 -24.37 3.76
C ASP A 257 -12.42 -23.52 3.87
N PHE A 258 -12.28 -22.76 4.96
CA PHE A 258 -11.05 -22.01 5.22
C PHE A 258 -9.85 -22.94 5.44
N ALA A 259 -10.03 -24.02 6.21
CA ALA A 259 -8.98 -25.01 6.44
C ALA A 259 -8.53 -25.68 5.13
N ASN A 260 -9.49 -26.06 4.28
CA ASN A 260 -9.21 -26.67 2.98
C ASN A 260 -8.52 -25.68 2.02
N LYS A 261 -8.92 -24.41 2.04
CA LYS A 261 -8.23 -23.35 1.31
C LYS A 261 -6.77 -23.24 1.74
N LEU A 262 -6.52 -23.14 3.04
CA LEU A 262 -5.17 -22.97 3.56
C LEU A 262 -4.29 -24.18 3.23
N LYS A 263 -4.82 -25.40 3.35
CA LYS A 263 -4.14 -26.65 2.92
C LYS A 263 -3.87 -26.72 1.41
N SER A 264 -4.67 -26.06 0.58
CA SER A 264 -4.46 -26.06 -0.88
C SER A 264 -3.28 -25.23 -1.35
N LEU A 265 -2.79 -24.31 -0.51
CA LEU A 265 -1.57 -23.56 -0.82
C LEU A 265 -0.36 -24.50 -0.78
N PRO A 266 0.69 -24.30 -1.60
CA PRO A 266 1.87 -25.15 -1.56
C PRO A 266 2.52 -25.18 -0.16
N PRO A 267 2.91 -26.36 0.37
CA PRO A 267 3.54 -26.47 1.69
C PRO A 267 4.83 -25.67 1.84
N ASN A 268 5.52 -25.36 0.74
CA ASN A 268 6.73 -24.56 0.71
C ASN A 268 6.51 -23.08 0.33
N ALA A 269 5.26 -22.67 0.09
CA ALA A 269 4.94 -21.29 -0.22
C ALA A 269 5.21 -20.37 0.98
N VAL A 270 5.74 -19.19 0.68
CA VAL A 270 5.82 -18.07 1.63
C VAL A 270 4.53 -17.28 1.51
N ILE A 271 3.67 -17.35 2.52
CA ILE A 271 2.41 -16.59 2.56
C ILE A 271 2.71 -15.15 3.01
N ILE A 272 2.24 -14.14 2.29
CA ILE A 272 2.57 -12.73 2.57
C ILE A 272 1.31 -11.85 2.56
N GLU A 273 1.11 -11.04 3.60
CA GLU A 273 0.17 -9.91 3.49
C GLU A 273 0.89 -8.74 2.79
N ASN A 274 0.48 -8.42 1.56
CA ASN A 274 1.03 -7.32 0.78
C ASN A 274 0.45 -5.98 1.23
N SER A 275 1.26 -5.22 1.96
CA SER A 275 0.93 -3.91 2.52
C SER A 275 1.60 -2.76 1.78
N THR A 276 2.04 -2.95 0.52
CA THR A 276 2.84 -1.96 -0.22
C THR A 276 2.16 -0.59 -0.32
N THR A 277 0.85 -0.56 -0.54
CA THR A 277 0.08 0.70 -0.65
C THR A 277 -0.46 1.21 0.69
N ILE A 278 -0.05 0.61 1.81
CA ILE A 278 -0.48 1.02 3.16
C ILE A 278 0.67 1.76 3.83
N HIS A 279 0.52 3.08 3.94
CA HIS A 279 1.57 3.98 4.42
C HIS A 279 1.51 4.27 5.94
N GLU A 280 0.47 3.80 6.63
CA GLU A 280 0.20 4.15 8.03
C GLU A 280 -0.10 2.91 8.91
N GLY A 281 0.01 3.11 10.22
CA GLY A 281 -0.43 2.14 11.24
C GLY A 281 0.52 0.96 11.39
N THR A 282 -0.06 -0.23 11.56
CA THR A 282 0.66 -1.48 11.87
C THR A 282 0.99 -2.29 10.61
N SER A 283 1.10 -1.65 9.44
CA SER A 283 1.27 -2.36 8.17
C SER A 283 2.60 -3.12 8.07
N SER A 284 3.69 -2.55 8.58
CA SER A 284 4.99 -3.24 8.70
C SER A 284 5.01 -4.32 9.78
N PHE A 285 4.02 -4.35 10.67
CA PHE A 285 3.85 -5.47 11.60
C PHE A 285 3.17 -6.63 10.86
N TRP A 286 1.97 -6.41 10.31
CA TRP A 286 1.16 -7.50 9.76
C TRP A 286 1.63 -8.03 8.40
N GLY A 287 2.16 -7.17 7.54
CA GLY A 287 2.55 -7.50 6.17
C GLY A 287 3.97 -7.05 5.79
N CYS A 288 4.28 -7.18 4.51
CA CYS A 288 5.50 -6.70 3.86
C CYS A 288 5.18 -5.81 2.64
N LYS A 289 6.20 -5.16 2.07
CA LYS A 289 6.08 -4.29 0.91
C LYS A 289 6.96 -4.77 -0.24
N ASN A 290 6.47 -4.64 -1.47
CA ASN A 290 7.21 -4.90 -2.70
C ASN A 290 6.85 -3.82 -3.73
N ILE A 291 7.60 -2.72 -3.69
CA ILE A 291 7.36 -1.53 -4.53
C ILE A 291 7.54 -1.85 -6.01
N GLU A 292 8.58 -2.61 -6.34
CA GLU A 292 8.90 -3.04 -7.71
C GLU A 292 7.74 -3.82 -8.35
N LEU A 293 7.11 -4.72 -7.58
CA LEU A 293 5.95 -5.46 -8.06
C LEU A 293 4.75 -4.56 -8.32
N GLU A 294 4.42 -3.63 -7.42
CA GLU A 294 3.30 -2.70 -7.64
C GLU A 294 3.59 -1.74 -8.81
N GLU A 295 4.83 -1.31 -9.01
CA GLU A 295 5.23 -0.51 -10.18
C GLU A 295 5.09 -1.30 -11.48
N ALA A 296 5.54 -2.56 -11.49
CA ALA A 296 5.37 -3.45 -12.65
C ALA A 296 3.88 -3.68 -12.96
N ARG A 297 3.05 -3.94 -11.94
CA ARG A 297 1.60 -4.10 -12.09
C ARG A 297 0.93 -2.82 -12.61
N LYS A 298 1.29 -1.64 -12.10
CA LYS A 298 0.78 -0.35 -12.60
C LYS A 298 1.09 -0.12 -14.08
N LYS A 299 2.29 -0.51 -14.53
CA LYS A 299 2.66 -0.44 -15.97
C LYS A 299 1.78 -1.38 -16.80
N VAL A 300 1.57 -2.62 -16.33
CA VAL A 300 0.69 -3.60 -16.99
C VAL A 300 -0.77 -3.14 -17.02
N GLU A 301 -1.29 -2.61 -15.90
CA GLU A 301 -2.62 -2.01 -15.81
C GLU A 301 -2.78 -0.88 -16.83
N ARG A 302 -1.86 0.09 -16.84
CA ARG A 302 -1.91 1.24 -17.76
C ARG A 302 -1.92 0.78 -19.20
N TYR A 303 -1.02 -0.14 -19.57
CA TYR A 303 -0.94 -0.66 -20.93
C TYR A 303 -2.22 -1.43 -21.32
N THR A 304 -2.75 -2.26 -20.43
CA THR A 304 -3.98 -3.02 -20.64
C THR A 304 -5.17 -2.08 -20.89
N ALA A 305 -5.28 -1.00 -20.10
CA ALA A 305 -6.31 0.01 -20.29
C ALA A 305 -6.18 0.74 -21.63
N LEU A 306 -4.96 1.08 -22.06
CA LEU A 306 -4.72 1.73 -23.36
C LEU A 306 -5.10 0.82 -24.54
N GLU A 307 -4.69 -0.45 -24.51
CA GLU A 307 -5.05 -1.43 -25.55
C GLU A 307 -6.56 -1.67 -25.62
N TYR A 308 -7.25 -1.74 -24.47
CA TYR A 308 -8.71 -1.83 -24.43
C TYR A 308 -9.37 -0.60 -25.07
N MET A 309 -8.92 0.60 -24.67
CA MET A 309 -9.49 1.86 -25.18
C MET A 309 -9.21 2.07 -26.67
N LYS A 310 -8.10 1.55 -27.20
CA LYS A 310 -7.83 1.52 -28.64
C LYS A 310 -8.87 0.71 -29.40
N LYS A 311 -9.24 -0.48 -28.92
CA LYS A 311 -10.32 -1.29 -29.52
C LYS A 311 -11.68 -0.59 -29.47
N VAL A 312 -11.97 0.11 -28.37
CA VAL A 312 -13.19 0.93 -28.24
C VAL A 312 -13.23 2.03 -29.30
N ARG A 313 -12.13 2.77 -29.48
CA ARG A 313 -12.04 3.86 -30.46
C ARG A 313 -12.11 3.38 -31.91
N ASN A 314 -11.53 2.21 -32.19
CA ASN A 314 -11.64 1.56 -33.49
C ASN A 314 -13.04 1.01 -33.79
N GLY A 315 -13.98 1.07 -32.82
CA GLY A 315 -15.32 0.52 -32.96
C GLY A 315 -15.38 -1.01 -32.91
N GLU A 316 -14.28 -1.68 -32.51
CA GLU A 316 -14.21 -3.14 -32.40
C GLU A 316 -15.03 -3.66 -31.22
N ILE A 317 -15.09 -2.89 -30.12
CA ILE A 317 -15.85 -3.21 -28.91
C ILE A 317 -16.57 -1.97 -28.36
N LYS A 318 -17.60 -2.19 -27.53
CA LYS A 318 -18.25 -1.11 -26.76
C LYS A 318 -17.57 -0.96 -25.41
N LYS A 319 -17.44 0.28 -24.93
CA LYS A 319 -16.88 0.56 -23.61
C LYS A 319 -17.72 -0.09 -22.50
N ASN A 320 -17.09 -0.94 -21.71
CA ASN A 320 -17.66 -1.55 -20.52
C ASN A 320 -16.64 -1.50 -19.38
N SER A 321 -16.96 -0.76 -18.31
CA SER A 321 -16.04 -0.59 -17.18
C SER A 321 -15.79 -1.89 -16.42
N LEU A 322 -16.82 -2.73 -16.24
CA LEU A 322 -16.69 -3.99 -15.51
C LEU A 322 -15.79 -4.98 -16.24
N GLU A 323 -15.89 -5.02 -17.58
CA GLU A 323 -15.02 -5.84 -18.42
C GLU A 323 -13.57 -5.35 -18.36
N LEU A 324 -13.36 -4.02 -18.43
CA LEU A 324 -12.05 -3.42 -18.31
C LEU A 324 -11.41 -3.71 -16.94
N ASP A 325 -12.15 -3.54 -15.85
CA ASP A 325 -11.67 -3.81 -14.50
C ASP A 325 -11.29 -5.29 -14.33
N ALA A 326 -12.11 -6.21 -14.83
CA ALA A 326 -11.81 -7.64 -14.82
C ALA A 326 -10.57 -7.99 -15.65
N LEU A 327 -10.39 -7.36 -16.82
CA LEU A 327 -9.22 -7.55 -17.67
C LEU A 327 -7.94 -7.02 -17.00
N ILE A 328 -7.99 -5.82 -16.42
CA ILE A 328 -6.88 -5.23 -15.65
C ILE A 328 -6.48 -6.14 -14.49
N GLN A 329 -7.46 -6.63 -13.72
CA GLN A 329 -7.20 -7.54 -12.61
C GLN A 329 -6.54 -8.83 -13.11
N SER A 330 -7.09 -9.45 -14.16
CA SER A 330 -6.56 -10.68 -14.74
C SER A 330 -5.13 -10.53 -15.28
N GLU A 331 -4.80 -9.42 -15.93
CA GLU A 331 -3.45 -9.16 -16.43
C GLU A 331 -2.47 -8.84 -15.30
N SER A 332 -2.90 -8.10 -14.27
CA SER A 332 -2.08 -7.76 -13.11
C SER A 332 -1.77 -8.98 -12.24
N ASP A 333 -2.74 -9.88 -12.04
CA ASP A 333 -2.58 -11.11 -11.26
C ASP A 333 -1.61 -12.12 -11.91
N LYS A 334 -1.30 -11.97 -13.20
CA LYS A 334 -0.25 -12.76 -13.86
C LYS A 334 1.15 -12.33 -13.44
N ILE A 335 1.32 -11.12 -12.91
CA ILE A 335 2.61 -10.58 -12.47
C ILE A 335 2.77 -10.83 -10.96
N GLN A 336 3.66 -11.76 -10.60
CA GLN A 336 3.82 -12.27 -9.23
C GLN A 336 5.30 -12.48 -8.83
N TYR A 337 6.18 -12.70 -9.81
CA TYR A 337 7.56 -13.14 -9.60
C TYR A 337 8.57 -12.02 -9.86
N ILE A 338 8.30 -10.84 -9.30
CA ILE A 338 9.10 -9.62 -9.46
C ILE A 338 9.42 -9.01 -8.10
N GLY A 339 10.65 -8.53 -7.97
CA GLY A 339 11.09 -7.74 -6.83
C GLY A 339 11.18 -8.52 -5.52
N THR A 340 11.21 -7.77 -4.44
CA THR A 340 11.44 -8.30 -3.10
C THR A 340 10.38 -7.79 -2.13
N TYR A 341 9.83 -8.69 -1.31
CA TYR A 341 9.02 -8.32 -0.16
C TYR A 341 9.94 -8.02 1.03
N SER A 342 9.92 -6.78 1.50
CA SER A 342 10.74 -6.28 2.61
C SER A 342 9.94 -5.35 3.54
N ASP A 343 10.64 -4.72 4.49
CA ASP A 343 10.12 -3.64 5.35
C ASP A 343 8.93 -4.02 6.24
N GLY A 344 8.80 -5.31 6.56
CA GLY A 344 7.79 -5.79 7.48
C GLY A 344 8.07 -7.15 8.09
N ARG A 345 7.37 -7.45 9.19
CA ARG A 345 7.49 -8.70 9.93
C ARG A 345 6.57 -9.80 9.39
N ASN A 346 5.56 -9.43 8.59
CA ASN A 346 4.61 -10.35 7.96
C ASN A 346 3.92 -11.31 8.96
N TYR A 347 3.50 -10.82 10.14
CA TYR A 347 2.86 -11.69 11.14
C TYR A 347 1.64 -12.42 10.58
N MET A 348 0.83 -11.78 9.74
CA MET A 348 -0.38 -12.41 9.22
C MET A 348 -0.02 -13.61 8.33
N GLY A 349 0.94 -13.44 7.41
CA GLY A 349 1.45 -14.53 6.60
C GLY A 349 2.06 -15.66 7.42
N LYS A 350 2.82 -15.35 8.47
CA LYS A 350 3.41 -16.34 9.38
C LYS A 350 2.38 -17.08 10.22
N ILE A 351 1.35 -16.39 10.71
CA ILE A 351 0.22 -17.00 11.44
C ILE A 351 -0.50 -18.00 10.53
N LEU A 352 -0.85 -17.57 9.31
CA LEU A 352 -1.47 -18.45 8.32
C LEU A 352 -0.57 -19.66 8.03
N LYS A 353 0.74 -19.44 7.91
CA LYS A 353 1.69 -20.54 7.66
C LYS A 353 1.75 -21.54 8.82
N ARG A 354 1.78 -21.06 10.06
CA ARG A 354 1.73 -21.92 11.26
C ARG A 354 0.45 -22.75 11.30
N CYS A 355 -0.71 -22.11 11.07
CA CYS A 355 -1.98 -22.83 11.01
C CYS A 355 -2.02 -23.84 9.85
N GLN A 356 -1.46 -23.49 8.69
CA GLN A 356 -1.36 -24.41 7.54
C GLN A 356 -0.59 -25.67 7.91
N LEU A 357 0.61 -25.52 8.48
CA LEU A 357 1.45 -26.64 8.86
C LEU A 357 0.81 -27.50 9.95
N ALA A 358 0.16 -26.88 10.93
CA ALA A 358 -0.61 -27.57 11.96
C ALA A 358 -1.74 -28.42 11.34
N LEU A 359 -2.51 -27.84 10.40
CA LEU A 359 -3.56 -28.58 9.67
C LEU A 359 -3.00 -29.73 8.82
N LEU A 360 -1.86 -29.55 8.15
CA LEU A 360 -1.24 -30.58 7.33
C LEU A 360 -0.71 -31.75 8.17
N ASN A 361 -0.21 -31.46 9.37
CA ASN A 361 0.35 -32.44 10.29
C ASN A 361 -0.67 -33.00 11.30
N ASN A 362 -1.92 -32.56 11.26
CA ASN A 362 -2.95 -32.87 12.26
C ASN A 362 -2.51 -32.55 13.71
N THR A 363 -1.84 -31.42 13.88
CA THR A 363 -1.42 -30.90 15.18
C THR A 363 -2.09 -29.55 15.46
N GLU A 364 -1.82 -29.00 16.65
CA GLU A 364 -2.14 -27.63 17.00
C GLU A 364 -0.93 -26.72 16.71
N PRO A 365 -1.12 -25.47 16.23
CA PRO A 365 -0.02 -24.51 16.19
C PRO A 365 0.45 -24.21 17.62
N ASN A 366 1.75 -23.96 17.80
CA ASN A 366 2.30 -23.58 19.11
C ASN A 366 1.77 -22.20 19.54
N ILE A 367 0.67 -22.21 20.31
CA ILE A 367 0.03 -21.02 20.89
C ILE A 367 0.51 -20.85 22.34
N ASN A 368 0.99 -19.67 22.68
CA ASN A 368 1.39 -19.31 24.04
C ASN A 368 0.16 -19.00 24.90
N TYR A 369 -0.54 -20.06 25.32
CA TYR A 369 -1.71 -19.96 26.16
C TYR A 369 -1.43 -19.37 27.55
N ASP A 370 -0.23 -19.55 28.09
CA ASP A 370 0.16 -18.93 29.36
C ASP A 370 0.22 -17.40 29.25
N LEU A 371 0.78 -16.88 28.16
CA LEU A 371 0.74 -15.45 27.86
C LEU A 371 -0.72 -14.98 27.77
N LEU A 372 -1.58 -15.65 27.01
CA LEU A 372 -2.98 -15.24 26.88
C LEU A 372 -3.74 -15.29 28.22
N ARG A 373 -3.56 -16.34 29.03
CA ARG A 373 -4.12 -16.46 30.38
C ARG A 373 -3.66 -15.32 31.28
N SER A 374 -2.37 -14.96 31.24
CA SER A 374 -1.81 -13.87 32.05
C SER A 374 -2.46 -12.51 31.77
N LYS A 375 -3.01 -12.29 30.57
CA LYS A 375 -3.66 -11.04 30.16
C LYS A 375 -5.12 -10.92 30.61
N ARG A 376 -5.69 -11.97 31.23
CA ARG A 376 -7.08 -12.00 31.72
C ARG A 376 -8.05 -11.46 30.67
N ILE A 377 -8.09 -12.13 29.52
CA ILE A 377 -8.90 -11.71 28.36
C ILE A 377 -10.36 -12.07 28.65
N PHE A 378 -11.23 -11.07 28.66
CA PHE A 378 -12.68 -11.26 28.73
C PHE A 378 -13.29 -11.14 27.34
N LEU A 379 -14.11 -12.12 26.95
CA LEU A 379 -14.90 -12.10 25.72
C LEU A 379 -16.38 -12.05 26.09
N LEU A 380 -17.05 -10.98 25.69
CA LEU A 380 -18.46 -10.70 25.96
C LEU A 380 -18.83 -10.76 27.46
N GLY A 381 -17.86 -10.45 28.32
CA GLY A 381 -17.99 -10.46 29.79
C GLY A 381 -17.55 -11.76 30.45
N GLU A 382 -17.15 -12.77 29.68
CA GLU A 382 -16.70 -14.07 30.17
C GLU A 382 -15.18 -14.16 30.15
N LEU A 383 -14.57 -14.54 31.28
CA LEU A 383 -13.13 -14.78 31.33
C LEU A 383 -12.78 -16.01 30.50
N LEU A 384 -11.91 -15.84 29.50
CA LEU A 384 -11.49 -16.95 28.67
C LEU A 384 -10.61 -17.93 29.48
N THR A 385 -10.99 -19.20 29.39
CA THR A 385 -10.18 -20.33 29.85
C THR A 385 -9.63 -21.01 28.60
N PHE A 386 -8.32 -20.91 28.43
CA PHE A 386 -7.58 -21.48 27.30
C PHE A 386 -7.11 -22.88 27.63
#